data_AF-A0A366HAL8-F1
#
_entry.id   AF-A0A366HAL8-F1
#
_cell.length_a   1.000
_cell.length_b   1.000
_cell.length_c   1.000
_cell.angle_alpha   90.00
_cell.angle_beta   90.00
_cell.angle_gamma   90.00
#
_symmetry.space_group_name_H-M   'P 1'
#
loop_
_entity.id
_entity.type
_entity.pdbx_description
1 polymer ?
#
loop_
_entity_poly.entity_id
_entity_poly.type
_entity_poly.pdbx_seq_one_letter_code
_entity_poly.pdbx_strand_id
1 'polypeptide(L)'
;MGTWSIWHFAIFIIVAVLAALTGRSATNIGDNAVASLKGYGGWLVVFSAFLLFWAAQELGEFYRVKSQLQTLIPSAMNDPTYMTYLAYAKELAWLEALVLVACAILPMIKRYTAWAVKAIIAGLWLAGPVAAATELAMADSYFSDYIVEHDYSALAATILFATTWTCYLLMSRRVKQTYY
;
A
#
# COMPACT_ATOMS: atom_id res chain seq x y z
N MET A 1 -12.74 -12.80 18.56
CA MET A 1 -11.65 -11.83 18.37
C MET A 1 -10.44 -12.59 17.87
N GLY A 2 -10.22 -12.64 16.55
CA GLY A 2 -9.03 -13.29 15.98
C GLY A 2 -7.88 -12.31 16.04
N THR A 3 -6.89 -12.57 16.90
CA THR A 3 -5.66 -11.78 16.94
C THR A 3 -4.89 -12.02 15.64
N TRP A 4 -4.63 -10.95 14.91
CA TRP A 4 -3.69 -10.95 13.79
C TRP A 4 -2.30 -11.28 14.38
N SER A 5 -1.97 -12.57 14.44
CA SER A 5 -0.73 -13.06 15.05
C SER A 5 0.44 -13.03 14.06
N ILE A 6 1.67 -13.08 14.58
CA ILE A 6 2.94 -13.23 13.85
C ILE A 6 2.87 -14.31 12.75
N TRP A 7 2.02 -15.33 12.91
CA TRP A 7 1.83 -16.39 11.90
C TRP A 7 1.20 -15.89 10.60
N HIS A 8 0.31 -14.90 10.64
CA HIS A 8 -0.21 -14.28 9.41
C HIS A 8 0.92 -13.57 8.66
N PHE A 9 1.79 -12.88 9.39
CA PHE A 9 2.98 -12.21 8.86
C PHE A 9 3.98 -13.22 8.23
N ALA A 10 4.21 -14.34 8.91
CA ALA A 10 5.07 -15.42 8.40
C ALA A 10 4.49 -16.05 7.12
N ILE A 11 3.17 -16.28 7.07
CA ILE A 11 2.49 -16.80 5.86
C ILE A 11 2.64 -15.83 4.70
N PHE A 12 2.50 -14.52 4.93
CA PHE A 12 2.70 -13.50 3.88
C PHE A 12 4.15 -13.47 3.37
N ILE A 13 5.14 -13.51 4.25
CA ILE A 13 6.56 -13.59 3.85
C ILE A 13 6.81 -14.88 3.06
N ILE A 14 6.26 -16.01 3.49
CA ILE A 14 6.38 -17.29 2.78
C ILE A 14 5.75 -17.19 1.38
N VAL A 15 4.55 -16.62 1.24
CA VAL A 15 3.89 -16.44 -0.05
C VAL A 15 4.68 -15.49 -0.96
N ALA A 16 5.21 -14.38 -0.43
CA ALA A 16 6.04 -13.45 -1.18
C ALA A 16 7.38 -14.08 -1.62
N VAL A 17 8.02 -14.88 -0.76
CA VAL A 17 9.25 -15.63 -1.08
C VAL A 17 8.96 -16.72 -2.12
N LEU A 18 7.87 -17.48 -1.98
CA LEU A 18 7.47 -18.51 -2.95
C LEU A 18 7.12 -17.89 -4.31
N ALA A 19 6.45 -16.74 -4.33
CA ALA A 19 6.17 -15.97 -5.54
C ALA A 19 7.46 -15.45 -6.21
N ALA A 20 8.44 -15.00 -5.42
CA ALA A 20 9.75 -14.58 -5.91
C ALA A 20 10.60 -15.75 -6.45
N LEU A 21 10.53 -16.92 -5.80
CA LEU A 21 11.26 -18.12 -6.21
C LEU A 21 10.66 -18.75 -7.47
N THR A 22 9.34 -18.78 -7.60
CA THR A 22 8.65 -19.23 -8.82
C THR A 22 8.88 -18.26 -9.98
N GLY A 23 9.01 -16.94 -9.71
CA GLY A 23 9.40 -15.94 -10.70
C GLY A 23 10.85 -16.07 -11.22
N ARG A 24 11.77 -16.69 -10.45
CA ARG A 24 13.14 -17.02 -10.92
C ARG A 24 13.16 -18.19 -11.91
N SER A 25 12.15 -19.05 -11.92
CA SER A 25 12.07 -20.14 -12.89
C SER A 25 11.79 -19.66 -14.32
N ALA A 26 11.36 -18.41 -14.50
CA ALA A 26 11.12 -17.81 -15.82
C ALA A 26 12.37 -17.13 -16.43
N THR A 27 13.52 -17.10 -15.72
CA THR A 27 14.75 -16.44 -16.19
C THR A 27 15.80 -17.40 -16.76
N ASN A 28 15.54 -18.70 -16.81
CA ASN A 28 16.40 -19.68 -17.49
C ASN A 28 15.78 -20.10 -18.84
N ILE A 29 15.83 -19.22 -19.83
CA ILE A 29 15.73 -19.61 -21.24
C ILE A 29 16.87 -18.86 -21.95
N GLY A 30 17.86 -19.62 -22.38
CA GLY A 30 19.18 -19.14 -22.78
C GLY A 30 19.22 -18.21 -23.98
N ASP A 31 20.34 -17.49 -24.07
CA ASP A 31 21.15 -17.22 -25.26
C ASP A 31 20.46 -17.02 -26.61
N ASN A 32 19.30 -16.37 -26.63
CA ASN A 32 18.76 -15.74 -27.82
C ASN A 32 18.34 -14.31 -27.48
N ALA A 33 19.36 -13.45 -27.46
CA ALA A 33 19.19 -12.02 -27.61
C ALA A 33 18.24 -11.73 -28.78
N VAL A 34 17.37 -10.72 -28.60
CA VAL A 34 16.49 -10.07 -29.60
C VAL A 34 14.98 -10.43 -29.59
N ALA A 35 14.49 -11.53 -28.99
CA ALA A 35 13.05 -11.85 -29.13
C ALA A 35 12.21 -12.20 -27.88
N SER A 36 12.79 -12.34 -26.68
CA SER A 36 12.04 -12.87 -25.54
C SER A 36 12.27 -12.10 -24.26
N LEU A 37 11.37 -11.15 -23.96
CA LEU A 37 10.79 -10.94 -22.63
C LEU A 37 9.53 -10.03 -22.75
N LYS A 38 8.53 -10.50 -23.53
CA LYS A 38 7.14 -10.02 -23.47
C LYS A 38 6.37 -10.72 -22.34
N GLY A 39 6.96 -10.78 -21.16
CA GLY A 39 6.45 -11.56 -20.03
C GLY A 39 6.19 -10.68 -18.81
N TYR A 40 5.14 -11.02 -18.06
CA TYR A 40 4.88 -10.50 -16.73
C TYR A 40 6.09 -10.82 -15.84
N GLY A 41 6.98 -9.85 -15.64
CA GLY A 41 8.22 -10.08 -14.90
C GLY A 41 7.92 -10.37 -13.42
N GLY A 42 8.68 -11.27 -12.79
CA GLY A 42 8.51 -11.60 -11.37
C GLY A 42 8.53 -10.38 -10.42
N TRP A 43 9.13 -9.26 -10.86
CA TRP A 43 9.10 -7.99 -10.13
C TRP A 43 7.67 -7.42 -9.99
N LEU A 44 6.78 -7.61 -10.96
CA LEU A 44 5.38 -7.17 -10.87
C LEU A 44 4.59 -7.99 -9.87
N VAL A 45 4.88 -9.29 -9.78
CA VAL A 45 4.27 -10.16 -8.74
C VAL A 45 4.66 -9.63 -7.36
N VAL A 46 5.96 -9.37 -7.15
CA VAL A 46 6.47 -8.84 -5.88
C VAL A 46 5.86 -7.48 -5.56
N PHE A 47 5.82 -6.57 -6.53
CA PHE A 47 5.18 -5.26 -6.36
C PHE A 47 3.70 -5.38 -5.99
N SER A 48 2.95 -6.20 -6.72
CA SER A 48 1.51 -6.39 -6.46
C SER A 48 1.26 -7.02 -5.09
N ALA A 49 2.05 -8.03 -4.72
CA ALA A 49 1.96 -8.64 -3.39
C ALA A 49 2.26 -7.64 -2.27
N PHE A 50 3.27 -6.77 -2.49
CA PHE A 50 3.58 -5.70 -1.55
C PHE A 50 2.42 -4.71 -1.40
N LEU A 51 1.81 -4.26 -2.50
CA LEU A 51 0.67 -3.33 -2.45
C LEU A 51 -0.54 -3.93 -1.73
N LEU A 52 -0.84 -5.21 -1.97
CA LEU A 52 -1.91 -5.93 -1.26
C LEU A 52 -1.59 -6.06 0.24
N PHE A 53 -0.33 -6.32 0.58
CA PHE A 53 0.11 -6.36 1.97
C PHE A 53 -0.04 -4.99 2.64
N TRP A 54 0.37 -3.92 1.97
CA TRP A 54 0.22 -2.55 2.47
C TRP A 54 -1.27 -2.22 2.69
N ALA A 55 -2.14 -2.51 1.72
CA ALA A 55 -3.59 -2.35 1.86
C ALA A 55 -4.16 -3.07 3.09
N ALA A 56 -3.71 -4.30 3.35
CA ALA A 56 -4.13 -5.06 4.52
C ALA A 56 -3.57 -4.50 5.83
N GLN A 57 -2.33 -4.00 5.81
CA GLN A 57 -1.70 -3.41 6.98
C GLN A 57 -2.36 -2.09 7.39
N GLU A 58 -2.73 -1.22 6.45
CA GLU A 58 -3.44 0.04 6.77
C GLU A 58 -4.79 -0.21 7.42
N LEU A 59 -5.58 -1.14 6.86
CA LEU A 59 -6.83 -1.57 7.50
C LEU A 59 -6.59 -2.18 8.87
N GLY A 60 -5.58 -3.04 9.00
CA GLY A 60 -5.21 -3.67 10.26
C GLY A 60 -4.81 -2.65 11.32
N GLU A 61 -4.04 -1.64 10.93
CA GLU A 61 -3.56 -0.57 11.79
C GLU A 61 -4.72 0.31 12.28
N PHE A 62 -5.63 0.70 11.38
CA PHE A 62 -6.85 1.41 11.77
C PHE A 62 -7.64 0.65 12.85
N TYR A 63 -7.91 -0.64 12.64
CA TYR A 63 -8.66 -1.42 13.64
C TYR A 63 -7.88 -1.64 14.93
N ARG A 64 -6.55 -1.77 14.85
CA ARG A 64 -5.66 -1.88 16.01
C ARG A 64 -5.73 -0.60 16.86
N VAL A 65 -5.51 0.55 16.25
CA VAL A 65 -5.56 1.86 16.91
C VAL A 65 -6.95 2.13 17.48
N LYS A 66 -8.02 1.87 16.71
CA LYS A 66 -9.40 1.96 17.20
C LYS A 66 -9.62 1.11 18.45
N SER A 67 -9.21 -0.15 18.44
CA SER A 67 -9.39 -1.05 19.59
C SER A 67 -8.59 -0.60 20.82
N GLN A 68 -7.39 -0.05 20.61
CA GLN A 68 -6.58 0.50 21.69
C GLN A 68 -7.24 1.74 22.30
N LEU A 69 -7.71 2.68 21.48
CA LEU A 69 -8.41 3.88 21.95
C LEU A 69 -9.70 3.53 22.70
N GLN A 70 -10.47 2.56 22.21
CA GLN A 70 -11.66 2.04 22.90
C GLN A 70 -11.36 1.47 24.29
N THR A 71 -10.18 0.87 24.46
CA THR A 71 -9.77 0.26 25.73
C THR A 71 -9.18 1.30 26.69
N LEU A 72 -8.37 2.22 26.17
CA LEU A 72 -7.66 3.22 26.96
C LEU A 72 -8.54 4.40 27.37
N ILE A 73 -9.48 4.80 26.51
CA ILE A 73 -10.34 5.97 26.71
C ILE A 73 -11.80 5.61 26.36
N PRO A 74 -12.49 4.81 27.19
CA PRO A 74 -13.87 4.39 26.90
C PRO A 74 -14.85 5.55 26.79
N SER A 75 -14.58 6.66 27.49
CA SER A 75 -15.39 7.88 27.45
C SER A 75 -15.42 8.54 26.07
N ALA A 76 -14.37 8.38 25.26
CA ALA A 76 -14.31 8.95 23.91
C ALA A 76 -15.39 8.35 22.98
N MET A 77 -15.83 7.12 23.24
CA MET A 77 -16.88 6.47 22.44
C MET A 77 -18.26 7.11 22.59
N ASN A 78 -18.46 7.94 23.61
CA ASN A 78 -19.69 8.69 23.81
C ASN A 78 -19.63 10.11 23.21
N ASP A 79 -18.45 10.56 22.73
CA ASP A 79 -18.28 11.85 22.10
C ASP A 79 -18.69 11.78 20.61
N PRO A 80 -19.72 12.53 20.17
CA PRO A 80 -20.12 12.58 18.77
C PRO A 80 -19.00 13.02 17.82
N THR A 81 -18.10 13.87 18.29
CA THR A 81 -16.97 14.43 17.53
C THR A 81 -15.96 13.34 17.23
N TYR A 82 -15.59 12.55 18.24
CA TYR A 82 -14.73 11.38 18.10
C TYR A 82 -15.35 10.31 17.18
N MET A 83 -16.65 10.05 17.32
CA MET A 83 -17.33 9.07 16.47
C MET A 83 -17.39 9.49 14.99
N THR A 84 -17.49 10.79 14.74
CA THR A 84 -17.44 11.37 13.38
C THR A 84 -16.03 11.24 12.79
N TYR A 85 -15.00 11.61 13.56
CA TYR A 85 -13.60 11.39 13.17
C TYR A 85 -13.35 9.92 12.80
N LEU A 86 -13.76 8.98 13.67
CA LEU A 86 -13.55 7.56 13.47
C LEU A 86 -14.28 7.03 12.22
N ALA A 87 -15.45 7.58 11.89
CA ALA A 87 -16.18 7.23 10.68
C ALA A 87 -15.41 7.65 9.42
N TYR A 88 -14.91 8.88 9.38
CA TYR A 88 -14.12 9.36 8.26
C TYR A 88 -12.76 8.68 8.13
N ALA A 89 -12.04 8.47 9.25
CA ALA A 89 -10.76 7.75 9.24
C ALA A 89 -10.94 6.31 8.72
N LYS A 90 -12.03 5.64 9.09
CA LYS A 90 -12.41 4.33 8.54
C LYS A 90 -12.62 4.40 7.03
N GLU A 91 -13.38 5.39 6.54
CA GLU A 91 -13.66 5.55 5.11
C GLU A 91 -12.38 5.81 4.32
N LEU A 92 -11.49 6.64 4.85
CA LEU A 92 -10.17 6.93 4.27
C LEU A 92 -9.31 5.66 4.18
N ALA A 93 -9.19 4.89 5.26
CA ALA A 93 -8.43 3.63 5.27
C ALA A 93 -8.97 2.61 4.26
N TRP A 94 -10.29 2.51 4.10
CA TRP A 94 -10.89 1.65 3.08
C TRP A 94 -10.63 2.16 1.66
N LEU A 95 -10.72 3.48 1.44
CA LEU A 95 -10.43 4.08 0.15
C LEU A 95 -8.96 3.84 -0.24
N GLU A 96 -8.04 4.04 0.68
CA GLU A 96 -6.61 3.75 0.51
C GLU A 96 -6.38 2.29 0.12
N ALA A 97 -6.93 1.36 0.90
CA ALA A 97 -6.80 -0.07 0.63
C ALA A 97 -7.36 -0.45 -0.75
N LEU A 98 -8.51 0.12 -1.16
CA LEU A 98 -9.09 -0.10 -2.48
C LEU A 98 -8.21 0.45 -3.60
N VAL A 99 -7.61 1.63 -3.42
CA VAL A 99 -6.67 2.22 -4.39
C VAL A 99 -5.43 1.33 -4.53
N LEU A 100 -4.84 0.89 -3.42
CA LEU A 100 -3.69 -0.01 -3.42
C LEU A 100 -4.00 -1.36 -4.10
N VAL A 101 -5.15 -1.95 -3.81
CA VAL A 101 -5.63 -3.18 -4.46
C VAL A 101 -5.83 -2.96 -5.96
N ALA A 102 -6.45 -1.85 -6.35
CA ALA A 102 -6.61 -1.49 -7.76
C ALA A 102 -5.25 -1.37 -8.46
N CYS A 103 -4.27 -0.71 -7.83
CA CYS A 103 -2.90 -0.61 -8.32
C CYS A 103 -2.16 -1.96 -8.36
N ALA A 104 -2.48 -2.91 -7.47
CA ALA A 104 -1.91 -4.26 -7.48
C ALA A 104 -2.47 -5.13 -8.61
N ILE A 105 -3.76 -4.94 -8.96
CA ILE A 105 -4.42 -5.69 -10.03
C ILE A 105 -4.12 -5.08 -11.39
N LEU A 106 -3.91 -3.76 -11.46
CA LEU A 106 -3.70 -3.05 -12.72
C LEU A 106 -2.57 -3.67 -13.55
N PRO A 107 -1.39 -4.04 -13.04
CA PRO A 107 -0.39 -4.75 -13.84
C PRO A 107 -0.87 -6.03 -14.52
N MET A 108 -1.82 -6.76 -13.93
CA MET A 108 -2.17 -8.14 -14.29
C MET A 108 -3.06 -8.25 -15.54
N ILE A 109 -3.72 -7.17 -15.97
CA ILE A 109 -4.62 -7.27 -17.13
C ILE A 109 -3.79 -7.11 -18.40
N LYS A 110 -3.86 -8.12 -19.29
CA LYS A 110 -2.94 -8.34 -20.43
C LYS A 110 -2.86 -7.24 -21.51
N ARG A 111 -3.57 -6.12 -21.37
CA ARG A 111 -3.72 -5.07 -22.41
C ARG A 111 -3.09 -3.73 -22.04
N TYR A 112 -2.21 -3.68 -21.05
CA TYR A 112 -1.76 -2.39 -20.55
C TYR A 112 -0.62 -1.75 -21.33
N THR A 113 -0.79 -0.44 -21.51
CA THR A 113 0.10 0.51 -22.14
C THR A 113 0.82 1.35 -21.08
N ALA A 114 1.72 2.22 -21.52
CA ALA A 114 2.38 3.26 -20.71
C ALA A 114 1.47 4.03 -19.72
N TRP A 115 0.16 4.14 -20.01
CA TRP A 115 -0.81 4.79 -19.12
C TRP A 115 -0.98 4.06 -17.78
N ALA A 116 -0.88 2.73 -17.74
CA ALA A 116 -1.02 1.96 -16.50
C ALA A 116 0.05 2.33 -15.48
N VAL A 117 1.27 2.57 -15.95
CA VAL A 117 2.38 3.03 -15.09
C VAL A 117 2.04 4.37 -14.45
N LYS A 118 1.47 5.31 -15.22
CA LYS A 118 1.03 6.62 -14.70
C LYS A 118 -0.11 6.48 -13.69
N ALA A 119 -1.07 5.59 -13.94
CA ALA A 119 -2.18 5.32 -13.03
C ALA A 119 -1.70 4.69 -11.71
N ILE A 120 -0.73 3.76 -11.76
CA ILE A 120 -0.11 3.18 -10.56
C ILE A 120 0.62 4.27 -9.76
N ILE A 121 1.39 5.14 -10.42
CA ILE A 121 2.07 6.25 -9.75
C ILE A 121 1.04 7.16 -9.07
N ALA A 122 -0.01 7.57 -9.77
CA ALA A 122 -1.07 8.39 -9.19
C ALA A 122 -1.71 7.70 -7.97
N GLY A 123 -2.02 6.41 -8.07
CA GLY A 123 -2.57 5.65 -6.97
C GLY A 123 -1.64 5.54 -5.76
N LEU A 124 -0.33 5.35 -5.96
CA LEU A 124 0.65 5.35 -4.86
C LEU A 124 0.70 6.69 -4.12
N TRP A 125 0.60 7.80 -4.85
CA TRP A 125 0.59 9.13 -4.24
C TRP A 125 -0.72 9.45 -3.53
N LEU A 126 -1.85 9.00 -4.07
CA LEU A 126 -3.17 9.16 -3.45
C LEU A 126 -3.30 8.29 -2.19
N ALA A 127 -2.92 7.03 -2.28
CA ALA A 127 -2.99 6.07 -1.19
C ALA A 127 -2.01 6.42 -0.06
N GLY A 128 -0.76 6.76 -0.36
CA GLY A 128 0.22 7.08 0.69
C GLY A 128 0.17 8.55 1.13
N PRO A 129 0.98 9.44 0.52
CA PRO A 129 1.15 10.82 0.99
C PRO A 129 -0.14 11.62 1.17
N VAL A 130 -1.08 11.52 0.22
CA VAL A 130 -2.32 12.32 0.28
C VAL A 130 -3.24 11.81 1.40
N ALA A 131 -3.39 10.49 1.56
CA ALA A 131 -4.19 9.94 2.65
C ALA A 131 -3.55 10.28 4.01
N ALA A 132 -2.24 10.08 4.17
CA ALA A 132 -1.54 10.41 5.41
C ALA A 132 -1.63 11.90 5.76
N ALA A 133 -1.51 12.80 4.78
CA ALA A 133 -1.69 14.24 5.01
C ALA A 133 -3.14 14.59 5.37
N THR A 134 -4.11 13.91 4.76
CA THR A 134 -5.53 14.11 5.05
C THR A 134 -5.87 13.64 6.46
N GLU A 135 -5.38 12.46 6.87
CA GLU A 135 -5.54 11.94 8.22
C GLU A 135 -4.91 12.89 9.25
N LEU A 136 -3.70 13.39 8.99
CA LEU A 136 -3.03 14.34 9.88
C LEU A 136 -3.83 15.64 10.03
N ALA A 137 -4.31 16.22 8.92
CA ALA A 137 -5.12 17.44 8.95
C ALA A 137 -6.46 17.22 9.66
N MET A 138 -7.06 16.03 9.48
CA MET A 138 -8.26 15.65 10.22
C MET A 138 -7.97 15.52 11.71
N ALA A 139 -6.95 14.77 12.11
CA ALA A 139 -6.58 14.60 13.50
C ALA A 139 -6.34 15.97 14.18
N ASP A 140 -5.62 16.88 13.52
CA ASP A 140 -5.40 18.26 14.00
C ASP A 140 -6.72 19.01 14.22
N SER A 141 -7.66 18.93 13.27
CA SER A 141 -8.97 19.61 13.40
C SER A 141 -9.87 19.07 14.52
N TYR A 142 -9.72 17.79 14.89
CA TYR A 142 -10.55 17.14 15.92
C TYR A 142 -9.90 17.11 17.31
N PHE A 143 -8.56 17.14 17.38
CA PHE A 143 -7.81 16.91 18.61
C PHE A 143 -6.70 17.96 18.83
N SER A 144 -6.79 19.16 18.23
CA SER A 144 -5.75 20.22 18.29
C SER A 144 -5.15 20.44 19.69
N ASP A 145 -5.98 20.31 20.73
CA ASP A 145 -5.58 20.58 22.12
C ASP A 145 -5.05 19.33 22.86
N TYR A 146 -5.16 18.14 22.25
CA TYR A 146 -4.80 16.83 22.81
C TYR A 146 -3.66 16.14 22.06
N ILE A 147 -3.29 16.60 20.85
CA ILE A 147 -2.14 16.08 20.11
C ILE A 147 -0.88 16.75 20.66
N VAL A 148 -0.20 16.06 21.57
CA VAL A 148 1.05 16.53 22.21
C VAL A 148 2.26 16.40 21.28
N GLU A 149 2.17 15.59 20.21
CA GLU A 149 3.27 15.32 19.30
C GLU A 149 2.76 15.17 17.86
N HIS A 150 3.22 16.05 16.96
CA HIS A 150 2.95 15.90 15.52
C HIS A 150 3.86 14.81 14.96
N ASP A 151 3.40 13.57 14.99
CA ASP A 151 4.13 12.46 14.40
C ASP A 151 4.01 12.49 12.87
N TYR A 152 5.01 13.09 12.21
CA TYR A 152 5.13 13.13 10.76
C TYR A 152 5.75 11.85 10.16
N SER A 153 6.04 10.82 10.97
CA SER A 153 6.77 9.63 10.52
C SER A 153 6.00 8.85 9.44
N ALA A 154 4.69 8.69 9.59
CA ALA A 154 3.83 8.04 8.60
C ALA A 154 3.84 8.80 7.26
N LEU A 155 3.70 10.13 7.30
CA LEU A 155 3.76 10.97 6.11
C LEU A 155 5.14 10.90 5.43
N ALA A 156 6.22 10.97 6.20
CA ALA A 156 7.58 10.86 5.67
C ALA A 156 7.84 9.48 5.03
N ALA A 157 7.38 8.42 5.68
CA ALA A 157 7.53 7.05 5.18
C ALA A 157 6.77 6.84 3.86
N THR A 158 5.52 7.30 3.78
CA THR A 158 4.71 7.17 2.55
C THR A 158 5.26 8.03 1.40
N ILE A 159 5.81 9.22 1.67
CA ILE A 159 6.50 10.04 0.66
C ILE A 159 7.75 9.35 0.13
N LEU A 160 8.60 8.84 1.03
CA LEU A 160 9.81 8.12 0.65
C LEU A 160 9.47 6.90 -0.20
N PHE A 161 8.45 6.16 0.21
CA PHE A 161 7.97 4.98 -0.51
C PHE A 161 7.43 5.33 -1.90
N ALA A 162 6.48 6.26 -1.99
CA ALA A 162 5.88 6.71 -3.24
C ALA A 162 6.94 7.25 -4.21
N THR A 163 7.89 8.04 -3.71
CA THR A 163 9.01 8.57 -4.51
C THR A 163 9.90 7.45 -5.04
N THR A 164 10.30 6.50 -4.18
CA THR A 164 11.17 5.38 -4.56
C THR A 164 10.54 4.53 -5.67
N TRP A 165 9.26 4.16 -5.52
CA TRP A 165 8.56 3.39 -6.54
C TRP A 165 8.27 4.20 -7.80
N THR A 166 7.98 5.50 -7.68
CA THR A 166 7.83 6.40 -8.85
C THR A 166 9.13 6.42 -9.67
N CYS A 167 10.27 6.63 -9.02
CA CYS A 167 11.58 6.60 -9.67
C CYS A 167 11.84 5.24 -10.34
N TYR A 168 11.56 4.13 -9.63
CA TYR A 168 11.70 2.79 -10.20
C TYR A 168 10.84 2.58 -11.44
N LEU A 169 9.54 2.92 -11.36
CA LEU A 169 8.57 2.74 -12.44
C LEU A 169 8.91 3.56 -13.69
N LEU A 170 9.48 4.76 -13.52
CA LEU A 170 9.85 5.63 -14.65
C LEU A 170 11.21 5.29 -15.26
N MET A 171 12.19 4.92 -14.44
CA MET A 171 13.58 4.78 -14.89
C MET A 171 13.98 3.34 -15.22
N SER A 172 13.31 2.33 -14.66
CA SER A 172 13.71 0.93 -14.82
C SER A 172 13.56 0.45 -16.25
N ARG A 173 14.64 -0.11 -16.82
CA ARG A 173 14.64 -0.77 -18.13
C ARG A 173 13.62 -1.91 -18.18
N ARG A 174 13.41 -2.62 -17.07
CA ARG A 174 12.45 -3.74 -16.97
C ARG A 174 11.02 -3.27 -17.15
N VAL A 175 10.66 -2.14 -16.52
CA VAL A 175 9.32 -1.55 -16.65
C VAL A 175 9.10 -1.09 -18.09
N LYS A 176 10.10 -0.44 -18.69
CA LYS A 176 10.07 -0.03 -20.09
C LYS A 176 9.82 -1.23 -21.02
N GLN A 177 10.62 -2.28 -20.93
CA GLN A 177 10.45 -3.51 -21.73
C GLN A 177 9.09 -4.21 -21.54
N THR A 178 8.40 -3.98 -20.41
CA THR A 178 7.11 -4.60 -20.12
C THR A 178 5.92 -3.79 -20.68
N TYR A 179 6.01 -2.46 -20.68
CA TYR A 179 4.87 -1.57 -20.96
C TYR A 179 5.04 -0.60 -22.14
N TYR A 180 6.23 -0.53 -22.74
CA TYR A 180 6.60 0.36 -23.85
C TYR A 180 7.25 -0.45 -24.98
#